data_AF-A0A0Q4WU91-F1
#
_entry.id   AF-A0A0Q4WU91-F1
#
_cell.length_a   1.000
_cell.length_b   1.000
_cell.length_c   1.000
_cell.angle_alpha   90.00
_cell.angle_beta   90.00
_cell.angle_gamma   90.00
#
_symmetry.space_group_name_H-M   'P 1'
#
loop_
_entity.id
_entity.type
_entity.pdbx_description
1 polymer ?
#
loop_
_entity_poly.entity_id
_entity_poly.type
_entity_poly.pdbx_seq_one_letter_code
_entity_poly.pdbx_strand_id
1 'polypeptide(L)'
;MSNTEHQTQAQDRSADLKAAPAGPVQAKPAVSPSIIALAGGIVAAGAIAAFLLMGGGEMAGTAERPALNLVKTSEIDKAAETLVPEEKEKLVTQAKACTAPLGNMRLSKMTANAGGVVRIRAGNYLSPAFNVAEGPINIAVPFPAPYEVGRGEIVVEGAAKDVFFELTPGLKIDTTGGVQRIPVIWNTSKPCGG
;
A
#
# COMPACT_ATOMS: atom_id res chain seq x y z
N MET A 1 59.76 -13.94 21.37
CA MET A 1 60.42 -14.84 20.39
C MET A 1 59.62 -14.70 19.11
N SER A 2 59.96 -13.69 18.30
CA SER A 2 60.77 -13.81 17.07
C SER A 2 59.94 -14.44 15.94
N ASN A 3 59.32 -13.63 15.08
CA ASN A 3 59.82 -13.17 13.77
C ASN A 3 59.93 -14.29 12.72
N THR A 4 59.09 -14.22 11.68
CA THR A 4 59.48 -14.47 10.29
C THR A 4 58.62 -13.63 9.34
N GLU A 5 59.13 -12.45 8.95
CA GLU A 5 58.88 -11.83 7.65
C GLU A 5 59.75 -12.53 6.58
N HIS A 6 59.25 -12.59 5.34
CA HIS A 6 59.97 -12.37 4.06
C HIS A 6 58.89 -12.46 2.96
N GLN A 7 58.53 -11.38 2.21
CA GLN A 7 59.23 -10.84 1.01
C GLN A 7 59.56 -11.92 -0.03
N THR A 8 59.43 -11.79 -1.36
CA THR A 8 59.15 -10.74 -2.34
C THR A 8 59.19 -11.45 -3.70
N GLN A 9 58.32 -11.15 -4.67
CA GLN A 9 58.77 -10.90 -6.05
C GLN A 9 57.71 -10.23 -6.93
N ALA A 10 58.05 -9.01 -7.32
CA ALA A 10 57.45 -8.25 -8.41
C ALA A 10 58.10 -8.61 -9.76
N GLN A 11 57.61 -7.93 -10.80
CA GLN A 11 58.16 -7.72 -12.15
C GLN A 11 57.66 -8.62 -13.27
N ASP A 12 57.40 -8.17 -14.49
CA ASP A 12 57.29 -6.86 -15.18
C ASP A 12 57.12 -7.25 -16.68
N ARG A 13 56.83 -6.28 -17.55
CA ARG A 13 56.83 -6.30 -19.05
C ARG A 13 55.45 -6.45 -19.71
N SER A 14 55.02 -5.58 -20.62
CA SER A 14 55.68 -4.44 -21.29
C SER A 14 54.63 -3.46 -21.78
N ALA A 15 54.95 -2.18 -21.66
CA ALA A 15 54.38 -1.10 -22.44
C ALA A 15 54.91 -1.13 -23.89
N ASP A 16 54.08 -0.68 -24.84
CA ASP A 16 54.57 -0.13 -26.10
C ASP A 16 53.99 1.29 -26.23
N LEU A 17 54.86 2.27 -26.03
CA LEU A 17 54.64 3.70 -26.21
C LEU A 17 55.34 4.08 -27.51
N LYS A 18 54.61 4.65 -28.48
CA LYS A 18 55.22 5.35 -29.62
C LYS A 18 55.05 6.86 -29.47
N ALA A 19 56.18 7.54 -29.61
CA ALA A 19 56.49 8.90 -29.18
C ALA A 19 55.97 10.05 -30.06
N ALA A 20 56.00 11.24 -29.44
CA ALA A 20 55.74 12.61 -29.92
C ALA A 20 56.79 13.10 -30.98
N PRO A 21 56.84 14.37 -31.51
CA PRO A 21 56.83 15.63 -30.74
C PRO A 21 56.33 16.96 -31.43
N ALA A 22 56.39 18.04 -30.64
CA ALA A 22 56.78 19.42 -30.96
C ALA A 22 55.75 20.50 -31.40
N GLY A 23 55.75 21.61 -30.65
CA GLY A 23 55.84 22.95 -31.23
C GLY A 23 54.67 23.92 -30.93
N PRO A 24 54.92 25.19 -30.57
CA PRO A 24 53.97 26.08 -29.88
C PRO A 24 53.18 27.00 -30.83
N VAL A 25 52.14 27.69 -30.32
CA VAL A 25 51.84 29.14 -30.56
C VAL A 25 50.48 29.50 -29.93
N GLN A 26 50.48 30.57 -29.14
CA GLN A 26 49.29 31.27 -28.63
C GLN A 26 48.63 32.10 -29.74
N ALA A 27 47.29 32.11 -29.79
CA ALA A 27 46.52 33.28 -30.22
C ALA A 27 45.10 33.24 -29.59
N LYS A 28 44.71 34.31 -28.89
CA LYS A 28 43.30 34.64 -28.57
C LYS A 28 42.67 35.40 -29.77
N PRO A 29 41.42 35.89 -29.70
CA PRO A 29 40.16 35.16 -29.84
C PRO A 29 39.32 35.75 -31.02
N ALA A 30 38.44 34.95 -31.65
CA ALA A 30 37.49 35.50 -32.62
C ALA A 30 36.11 34.84 -32.45
N VAL A 31 35.13 35.72 -32.28
CA VAL A 31 33.69 35.48 -32.10
C VAL A 31 33.09 34.84 -33.35
N SER A 32 32.27 33.79 -33.19
CA SER A 32 31.00 33.65 -33.91
C SER A 32 30.13 32.53 -33.31
N PRO A 33 28.80 32.74 -33.21
CA PRO A 33 27.86 31.81 -32.58
C PRO A 33 27.39 30.79 -33.62
N SER A 34 27.34 29.49 -33.26
CA SER A 34 26.29 28.55 -33.68
C SER A 34 26.64 27.09 -33.37
N ILE A 35 25.77 26.47 -32.56
CA ILE A 35 25.13 25.16 -32.79
C ILE A 35 25.96 23.87 -32.51
N ILE A 36 25.54 23.21 -31.41
CA ILE A 36 25.46 21.76 -31.13
C ILE A 36 26.74 21.00 -30.74
N ALA A 37 26.78 20.55 -29.47
CA ALA A 37 26.81 19.13 -29.06
C ALA A 37 27.39 19.02 -27.63
N LEU A 38 26.52 18.87 -26.63
CA LEU A 38 26.95 18.39 -25.30
C LEU A 38 26.12 17.17 -24.97
N ALA A 39 26.59 16.04 -25.51
CA ALA A 39 26.42 14.74 -24.90
C ALA A 39 27.22 14.74 -23.59
N GLY A 40 26.62 14.26 -22.49
CA GLY A 40 27.38 13.97 -21.28
C GLY A 40 26.61 14.08 -19.97
N GLY A 41 25.95 12.98 -19.60
CA GLY A 41 25.95 12.47 -18.23
C GLY A 41 25.13 13.20 -17.17
N ILE A 42 24.01 12.57 -16.77
CA ILE A 42 23.64 12.52 -15.35
C ILE A 42 23.35 11.07 -14.95
N VAL A 43 24.07 10.69 -13.91
CA VAL A 43 24.09 9.42 -13.20
C VAL A 43 22.84 9.29 -12.32
N ALA A 44 22.29 8.06 -12.28
CA ALA A 44 21.37 7.52 -11.27
C ALA A 44 20.04 8.26 -11.03
N ALA A 45 19.03 7.96 -11.87
CA ALA A 45 17.63 8.10 -11.48
C ALA A 45 17.15 6.78 -10.85
N GLY A 46 17.31 6.65 -9.53
CA GLY A 46 16.57 5.65 -8.76
C GLY A 46 15.08 5.98 -8.83
N ALA A 47 14.30 5.15 -9.50
CA ALA A 47 12.86 5.32 -9.64
C ALA A 47 12.15 4.98 -8.32
N ILE A 48 12.11 5.93 -7.39
CA ILE A 48 11.18 5.94 -6.25
C ILE A 48 10.49 7.31 -6.21
N ALA A 49 9.77 7.67 -7.26
CA ALA A 49 9.05 8.96 -7.28
C ALA A 49 7.76 8.97 -8.13
N ALA A 50 7.13 7.81 -8.35
CA ALA A 50 5.88 7.73 -9.12
C ALA A 50 4.59 7.77 -8.26
N PHE A 51 4.68 7.87 -6.93
CA PHE A 51 3.49 7.76 -6.06
C PHE A 51 2.93 9.10 -5.53
N LEU A 52 3.52 10.25 -5.89
CA LEU A 52 3.12 11.56 -5.33
C LEU A 52 2.31 12.46 -6.30
N LEU A 53 1.87 11.96 -7.45
CA LEU A 53 1.20 12.78 -8.47
C LEU A 53 -0.26 12.41 -8.79
N MET A 54 -0.93 11.60 -7.96
CA MET A 54 -2.38 11.50 -8.01
C MET A 54 -2.99 12.31 -6.87
N GLY A 55 -3.24 13.58 -7.18
CA GLY A 55 -4.01 14.49 -6.34
C GLY A 55 -5.45 14.03 -6.20
N GLY A 56 -5.82 13.72 -4.96
CA GLY A 56 -7.17 13.50 -4.49
C GLY A 56 -7.05 13.14 -3.03
N GLY A 57 -7.60 13.96 -2.13
CA GLY A 57 -7.55 13.77 -0.68
C GLY A 57 -8.37 12.56 -0.20
N GLU A 58 -8.09 11.39 -0.76
CA GLU A 58 -8.41 10.10 -0.19
C GLU A 58 -7.30 9.82 0.84
N MET A 59 -7.65 9.59 2.11
CA MET A 59 -6.63 9.12 3.06
C MET A 59 -6.12 7.76 2.57
N ALA A 60 -5.03 7.76 1.81
CA ALA A 60 -4.37 6.56 1.36
C ALA A 60 -3.87 5.81 2.59
N GLY A 61 -4.33 4.57 2.78
CA GLY A 61 -3.82 3.71 3.85
C GLY A 61 -2.37 3.32 3.59
N THR A 62 -1.69 2.86 4.63
CA THR A 62 -0.35 2.25 4.54
C THR A 62 -0.44 0.75 4.76
N ALA A 63 0.65 0.00 4.55
CA ALA A 63 0.68 -1.43 4.84
C ALA A 63 0.39 -1.73 6.32
N GLU A 64 0.84 -0.85 7.22
CA GLU A 64 0.63 -0.95 8.67
C GLU A 64 -0.76 -0.48 9.08
N ARG A 65 -1.40 0.38 8.29
CA ARG A 65 -2.75 0.89 8.56
C ARG A 65 -3.53 1.05 7.25
N PRO A 66 -4.06 -0.04 6.71
CA PRO A 66 -4.81 0.02 5.46
C PRO A 66 -6.11 0.81 5.65
N ALA A 67 -6.57 1.44 4.57
CA ALA A 67 -7.79 2.22 4.54
C ALA A 67 -9.00 1.35 4.15
N LEU A 68 -10.14 1.64 4.76
CA LEU A 68 -11.45 1.14 4.35
C LEU A 68 -12.04 2.07 3.32
N ASN A 69 -12.49 1.47 2.22
CA ASN A 69 -13.32 2.16 1.24
C ASN A 69 -14.73 2.32 1.82
N LEU A 70 -15.45 3.34 1.37
CA LEU A 70 -16.84 3.51 1.73
C LEU A 70 -17.75 2.69 0.81
N VAL A 71 -18.84 2.16 1.36
CA VAL A 71 -19.96 1.66 0.57
C VAL A 71 -20.61 2.84 -0.14
N LYS A 72 -20.77 2.74 -1.47
CA LYS A 72 -21.46 3.79 -2.25
C LYS A 72 -22.93 3.83 -1.88
N THR A 73 -23.55 5.00 -1.92
CA THR A 73 -24.97 5.19 -1.59
C THR A 73 -25.89 4.26 -2.39
N SER A 74 -25.59 4.05 -3.68
CA SER A 74 -26.32 3.14 -4.57
C SER A 74 -26.19 1.66 -4.22
N GLU A 75 -25.21 1.30 -3.40
CA GLU A 75 -24.88 -0.08 -3.02
C GLU A 75 -25.31 -0.41 -1.57
N ILE A 76 -25.76 0.59 -0.80
CA ILE A 76 -26.11 0.42 0.64
C ILE A 76 -27.13 -0.71 0.84
N ASP A 77 -28.20 -0.77 0.04
CA ASP A 77 -29.25 -1.77 0.23
C ASP A 77 -28.74 -3.21 0.04
N LYS A 78 -27.85 -3.41 -0.93
CA LYS A 78 -27.18 -4.70 -1.15
C LYS A 78 -26.17 -5.01 -0.05
N ALA A 79 -25.36 -4.01 0.32
CA ALA A 79 -24.35 -4.16 1.37
C ALA A 79 -24.98 -4.49 2.73
N ALA A 80 -26.20 -4.00 2.98
CA ALA A 80 -26.98 -4.25 4.18
C ALA A 80 -27.37 -5.73 4.38
N GLU A 81 -27.29 -6.57 3.35
CA GLU A 81 -27.47 -8.02 3.47
C GLU A 81 -26.37 -8.70 4.30
N THR A 82 -25.23 -8.02 4.46
CA THR A 82 -24.11 -8.50 5.28
C THR A 82 -24.12 -7.96 6.71
N LEU A 83 -25.08 -7.09 7.03
CA LEU A 83 -25.24 -6.54 8.38
C LEU A 83 -25.99 -7.50 9.30
N VAL A 84 -25.87 -7.24 10.60
CA VAL A 84 -26.63 -7.97 11.61
C VAL A 84 -28.11 -7.55 11.51
N PRO A 85 -29.08 -8.50 11.44
CA PRO A 85 -30.48 -8.18 11.16
C PRO A 85 -31.09 -7.15 12.13
N GLU A 86 -30.70 -7.22 13.40
CA GLU A 86 -31.23 -6.42 14.51
C GLU A 86 -30.90 -4.93 14.38
N GLU A 87 -29.76 -4.59 13.74
CA GLU A 87 -29.32 -3.20 13.58
C GLU A 87 -29.43 -2.71 12.13
N LYS A 88 -29.73 -3.61 11.19
CA LYS A 88 -29.71 -3.35 9.74
C LYS A 88 -30.48 -2.09 9.34
N GLU A 89 -31.74 -1.96 9.76
CA GLU A 89 -32.59 -0.84 9.36
C GLU A 89 -32.05 0.51 9.85
N LYS A 90 -31.60 0.54 11.11
CA LYS A 90 -30.96 1.72 11.71
C LYS A 90 -29.69 2.11 10.95
N LEU A 91 -28.80 1.15 10.71
CA LEU A 91 -27.53 1.38 10.02
C LEU A 91 -27.72 1.84 8.57
N VAL A 92 -28.67 1.24 7.84
CA VAL A 92 -29.03 1.65 6.48
C VAL A 92 -29.56 3.08 6.47
N THR A 93 -30.46 3.42 7.40
CA THR A 93 -31.02 4.77 7.51
C THR A 93 -29.93 5.80 7.78
N GLN A 94 -29.04 5.52 8.73
CA GLN A 94 -27.93 6.41 9.07
C GLN A 94 -26.92 6.58 7.93
N ALA A 95 -26.62 5.49 7.21
CA ALA A 95 -25.72 5.51 6.06
C ALA A 95 -26.32 6.28 4.88
N LYS A 96 -27.60 6.07 4.56
CA LYS A 96 -28.32 6.84 3.53
C LYS A 96 -28.45 8.32 3.88
N ALA A 97 -28.55 8.64 5.17
CA ALA A 97 -28.54 10.02 5.67
C ALA A 97 -27.13 10.63 5.78
N CYS A 98 -26.08 9.89 5.40
CA CYS A 98 -24.68 10.32 5.48
C CYS A 98 -24.17 10.63 6.89
N THR A 99 -24.90 10.21 7.92
CA THR A 99 -24.59 10.48 9.34
C THR A 99 -23.60 9.46 9.91
N ALA A 100 -23.66 8.22 9.44
CA ALA A 100 -22.73 7.16 9.80
C ALA A 100 -22.50 6.28 8.55
N PRO A 101 -21.42 6.50 7.78
CA PRO A 101 -21.18 5.74 6.57
C PRO A 101 -20.84 4.27 6.90
N LEU A 102 -21.03 3.39 5.91
CA LEU A 102 -20.57 2.00 6.00
C LEU A 102 -19.22 1.88 5.31
N GLY A 103 -18.25 1.26 5.98
CA GLY A 103 -17.03 0.77 5.36
C GLY A 103 -17.32 -0.48 4.53
N ASN A 104 -16.61 -0.64 3.43
CA ASN A 104 -16.61 -1.81 2.58
C ASN A 104 -15.26 -2.52 2.72
N MET A 105 -15.31 -3.83 2.97
CA MET A 105 -14.16 -4.72 2.87
C MET A 105 -14.53 -5.92 2.02
N ARG A 106 -13.58 -6.45 1.26
CA ARG A 106 -13.80 -7.67 0.49
C ARG A 106 -13.01 -8.82 1.08
N LEU A 107 -13.67 -9.93 1.39
CA LEU A 107 -13.06 -11.14 1.91
C LEU A 107 -12.96 -12.17 0.79
N SER A 108 -11.79 -12.75 0.59
CA SER A 108 -11.58 -13.82 -0.40
C SER A 108 -10.55 -14.84 0.06
N LYS A 109 -10.69 -16.08 -0.42
CA LYS A 109 -9.69 -17.13 -0.24
C LYS A 109 -8.44 -16.86 -1.08
N MET A 110 -7.25 -17.12 -0.56
CA MET A 110 -5.99 -16.98 -1.31
C MET A 110 -5.56 -18.28 -2.01
N THR A 111 -5.92 -19.43 -1.45
CA THR A 111 -5.52 -20.75 -1.97
C THR A 111 -6.73 -21.68 -2.05
N ALA A 112 -6.58 -22.83 -2.72
CA ALA A 112 -7.67 -23.81 -2.81
C ALA A 112 -8.01 -24.46 -1.45
N ASN A 113 -7.03 -24.54 -0.55
CA ASN A 113 -7.17 -25.12 0.80
C ASN A 113 -7.45 -24.04 1.87
N ALA A 114 -7.55 -22.78 1.45
CA ALA A 114 -7.94 -21.66 2.29
C ALA A 114 -9.43 -21.72 2.61
N GLY A 115 -9.84 -21.18 3.75
CA GLY A 115 -11.24 -21.25 4.17
C GLY A 115 -11.41 -21.01 5.66
N GLY A 116 -12.63 -21.23 6.14
CA GLY A 116 -13.01 -21.12 7.55
C GLY A 116 -14.09 -20.07 7.80
N VAL A 117 -14.27 -19.73 9.07
CA VAL A 117 -15.32 -18.80 9.51
C VAL A 117 -14.69 -17.57 10.14
N VAL A 118 -15.14 -16.40 9.71
CA VAL A 118 -14.75 -15.12 10.30
C VAL A 118 -15.95 -14.31 10.74
N ARG A 119 -15.76 -13.50 11.78
CA ARG A 119 -16.64 -12.42 12.20
C ARG A 119 -15.80 -11.16 12.30
N ILE A 120 -16.41 -10.03 12.01
CA ILE A 120 -15.76 -8.72 11.98
C ILE A 120 -16.35 -7.88 13.10
N ARG A 121 -15.49 -7.39 13.98
CA ARG A 121 -15.87 -6.43 15.01
C ARG A 121 -15.28 -5.07 14.69
N ALA A 122 -16.13 -4.05 14.78
CA ALA A 122 -15.76 -2.65 14.67
C ALA A 122 -16.44 -1.89 15.81
N GLY A 123 -15.66 -1.43 16.78
CA GLY A 123 -16.19 -0.88 18.03
C GLY A 123 -17.11 -1.90 18.71
N ASN A 124 -18.37 -1.51 18.94
CA ASN A 124 -19.39 -2.37 19.56
C ASN A 124 -20.13 -3.29 18.58
N TYR A 125 -20.01 -3.03 17.27
CA TYR A 125 -20.65 -3.85 16.26
C TYR A 125 -19.87 -5.16 16.07
N LEU A 126 -20.60 -6.28 15.98
CA LEU A 126 -20.06 -7.59 15.62
C LEU A 126 -20.90 -8.17 14.47
N SER A 127 -20.25 -8.48 13.37
CA SER A 127 -20.92 -9.00 12.17
C SER A 127 -21.52 -10.40 12.38
N PRO A 128 -22.43 -10.82 11.48
CA PRO A 128 -22.71 -12.23 11.26
C PRO A 128 -21.43 -13.02 10.96
N ALA A 129 -21.52 -14.35 11.07
CA ALA A 129 -20.45 -15.25 10.67
C ALA A 129 -20.41 -15.39 9.14
N PHE A 130 -19.24 -15.17 8.56
CA PHE A 130 -18.99 -15.36 7.13
C PHE A 130 -18.13 -16.59 6.91
N ASN A 131 -18.63 -17.52 6.09
CA ASN A 131 -17.82 -18.60 5.57
C ASN A 131 -16.97 -18.06 4.43
N VAL A 132 -15.65 -18.19 4.54
CA VAL A 132 -14.72 -17.80 3.47
C VAL A 132 -14.98 -18.70 2.26
N ALA A 133 -15.54 -18.12 1.21
CA ALA A 133 -15.99 -18.84 0.01
C ALA A 133 -14.98 -18.73 -1.15
N GLU A 134 -15.26 -19.44 -2.25
CA GLU A 134 -14.42 -19.39 -3.45
C GLU A 134 -14.46 -18.05 -4.18
N GLY A 135 -15.51 -17.25 -3.93
CA GLY A 135 -15.67 -15.92 -4.47
C GLY A 135 -15.46 -14.82 -3.41
N PRO A 136 -15.22 -13.59 -3.87
CA PRO A 136 -15.16 -12.44 -2.98
C PRO A 136 -16.51 -12.16 -2.31
N ILE A 137 -16.48 -11.90 -1.01
CA ILE A 137 -17.63 -11.47 -0.21
C ILE A 137 -17.42 -10.00 0.13
N ASN A 138 -18.29 -9.12 -0.33
CA ASN A 138 -18.28 -7.71 0.08
C ASN A 138 -19.02 -7.60 1.41
N ILE A 139 -18.33 -7.15 2.45
CA ILE A 139 -18.85 -7.03 3.81
C ILE A 139 -18.95 -5.55 4.15
N ALA A 140 -20.15 -5.14 4.55
CA ALA A 140 -20.39 -3.83 5.11
C ALA A 140 -20.05 -3.84 6.60
N VAL A 141 -19.31 -2.82 7.04
CA VAL A 141 -18.98 -2.63 8.44
C VAL A 141 -19.38 -1.21 8.84
N PRO A 142 -20.25 -1.02 9.85
CA PRO A 142 -20.64 0.31 10.26
C PRO A 142 -19.44 1.05 10.82
N PHE A 143 -19.38 2.35 10.57
CA PHE A 143 -18.40 3.21 11.19
C PHE A 143 -18.57 3.12 12.72
N PRO A 144 -17.56 2.62 13.45
CA PRO A 144 -17.64 2.51 14.89
C PRO A 144 -17.61 3.94 15.47
N ALA A 145 -18.51 4.24 16.42
CA ALA A 145 -18.82 5.57 16.98
C ALA A 145 -17.59 6.51 17.16
N PRO A 146 -17.77 7.84 17.14
CA PRO A 146 -16.83 8.79 16.54
C PRO A 146 -15.39 8.59 17.05
N TYR A 147 -14.57 7.93 16.24
CA TYR A 147 -13.13 7.97 16.45
C TYR A 147 -12.64 9.37 16.13
N GLU A 148 -11.77 9.88 16.99
CA GLU A 148 -10.92 11.01 16.69
C GLU A 148 -10.23 10.74 15.34
N VAL A 149 -10.64 11.48 14.30
CA VAL A 149 -9.85 11.68 13.08
C VAL A 149 -9.71 10.46 12.15
N GLY A 150 -10.79 9.69 11.92
CA GLY A 150 -10.82 8.69 10.84
C GLY A 150 -9.82 7.53 11.02
N ARG A 151 -9.44 7.22 12.27
CA ARG A 151 -8.58 6.08 12.61
C ARG A 151 -9.39 5.13 13.46
N GLY A 152 -9.24 3.83 13.25
CA GLY A 152 -9.92 2.85 14.08
C GLY A 152 -9.23 1.52 14.07
N GLU A 153 -9.92 0.52 14.62
CA GLU A 153 -9.47 -0.86 14.63
C GLU A 153 -10.61 -1.73 14.13
N ILE A 154 -10.26 -2.68 13.28
CA ILE A 154 -11.11 -3.83 12.96
C ILE A 154 -10.50 -5.05 13.62
N VAL A 155 -11.36 -5.81 14.29
CA VAL A 155 -10.99 -7.07 14.89
C VAL A 155 -11.64 -8.20 14.09
N VAL A 156 -10.82 -9.07 13.52
CA VAL A 156 -11.27 -10.28 12.83
C VAL A 156 -11.21 -11.42 13.82
N GLU A 157 -12.37 -11.99 14.13
CA GLU A 157 -12.53 -13.11 15.05
C GLU A 157 -12.85 -14.39 14.27
N GLY A 158 -12.29 -15.52 14.68
CA GLY A 158 -12.66 -16.82 14.16
C GLY A 158 -11.47 -17.68 13.76
N ALA A 159 -11.77 -18.72 12.98
CA ALA A 159 -10.80 -19.73 12.54
C ALA A 159 -10.85 -19.84 11.03
N ALA A 160 -10.15 -18.92 10.37
CA ALA A 160 -9.89 -18.94 8.94
C ALA A 160 -8.39 -18.99 8.65
N LYS A 161 -8.06 -19.50 7.47
CA LYS A 161 -6.69 -19.65 6.98
C LYS A 161 -6.57 -19.08 5.57
N ASP A 162 -5.42 -18.46 5.29
CA ASP A 162 -5.01 -17.97 3.98
C ASP A 162 -6.09 -17.06 3.36
N VAL A 163 -6.51 -16.06 4.14
CA VAL A 163 -7.57 -15.10 3.78
C VAL A 163 -6.96 -13.77 3.35
N PHE A 164 -7.57 -13.20 2.31
CA PHE A 164 -7.24 -11.86 1.83
C PHE A 164 -8.39 -10.91 2.10
N PHE A 165 -8.05 -9.77 2.70
CA PHE A 165 -8.92 -8.64 2.91
C PHE A 165 -8.54 -7.54 1.92
N GLU A 166 -9.44 -7.23 1.00
CA GLU A 166 -9.32 -6.11 0.09
C GLU A 166 -9.62 -4.82 0.85
N LEU A 167 -8.53 -4.24 1.35
CA LEU A 167 -8.42 -2.89 1.89
C LEU A 167 -7.46 -2.11 0.97
N THR A 168 -7.18 -0.84 1.28
CA THR A 168 -6.22 -0.03 0.51
C THR A 168 -5.01 0.34 1.37
N PRO A 169 -3.84 -0.32 1.24
CA PRO A 169 -3.55 -1.51 0.43
C PRO A 169 -4.18 -2.79 1.00
N GLY A 170 -4.25 -3.85 0.18
CA GLY A 170 -4.84 -5.13 0.58
C GLY A 170 -4.01 -5.85 1.65
N LEU A 171 -4.68 -6.58 2.52
CA LEU A 171 -4.07 -7.27 3.66
C LEU A 171 -4.22 -8.78 3.54
N LYS A 172 -3.12 -9.50 3.70
CA LYS A 172 -3.06 -10.96 3.75
C LYS A 172 -3.01 -11.41 5.20
N ILE A 173 -3.80 -12.42 5.54
CA ILE A 173 -3.82 -13.02 6.88
C ILE A 173 -3.70 -14.53 6.72
N ASP A 174 -2.57 -15.07 7.16
CA ASP A 174 -2.26 -16.51 7.03
C ASP A 174 -3.19 -17.35 7.93
N THR A 175 -3.50 -16.86 9.12
CA THR A 175 -4.55 -17.45 9.97
C THR A 175 -5.13 -16.42 10.92
N THR A 176 -6.43 -16.54 11.20
CA THR A 176 -7.10 -15.71 12.21
C THR A 176 -7.05 -16.30 13.62
N GLY A 177 -6.58 -17.55 13.77
CA GLY A 177 -6.30 -18.30 15.02
C GLY A 177 -6.87 -17.76 16.34
N GLY A 178 -8.15 -17.41 16.41
CA GLY A 178 -8.72 -16.62 17.50
C GLY A 178 -9.07 -15.19 17.07
N VAL A 179 -8.17 -14.23 17.32
CA VAL A 179 -8.45 -12.79 17.19
C VAL A 179 -7.28 -12.08 16.52
N GLN A 180 -7.52 -11.48 15.36
CA GLN A 180 -6.57 -10.62 14.66
C GLN A 180 -7.04 -9.16 14.72
N ARG A 181 -6.19 -8.27 15.23
CA ARG A 181 -6.46 -6.83 15.26
C ARG A 181 -5.78 -6.15 14.08
N ILE A 182 -6.53 -5.32 13.38
CA ILE A 182 -6.08 -4.60 12.20
C ILE A 182 -6.35 -3.12 12.46
N PRO A 183 -5.32 -2.30 12.73
CA PRO A 183 -5.51 -0.86 12.74
C PRO A 183 -5.85 -0.41 11.32
N VAL A 184 -6.88 0.44 11.19
CA VAL A 184 -7.39 0.89 9.89
C VAL A 184 -7.55 2.41 9.86
N ILE A 185 -7.52 2.96 8.65
CA ILE A 185 -8.01 4.31 8.39
C ILE A 185 -9.45 4.20 7.87
N TRP A 186 -10.37 4.90 8.51
CA TRP A 186 -11.71 5.10 8.01
C TRP A 186 -11.74 6.37 7.17
N ASN A 187 -12.01 6.23 5.87
CA ASN A 187 -12.13 7.37 4.98
C ASN A 187 -13.43 8.14 5.28
N THR A 188 -13.37 9.23 6.04
CA THR A 188 -14.53 10.08 6.39
C THR A 188 -14.70 11.28 5.45
N SER A 189 -13.84 11.43 4.45
CA SER A 189 -13.72 12.66 3.65
C SER A 189 -15.02 13.02 2.92
N LYS A 190 -15.80 12.02 2.51
CA LYS A 190 -17.06 12.17 1.77
C LYS A 190 -17.99 10.96 2.03
N PRO A 191 -18.76 10.94 3.13
CA PRO A 191 -19.58 9.79 3.52
C PRO A 191 -20.60 9.33 2.45
N CYS A 192 -20.97 10.21 1.52
CA CYS A 192 -21.93 9.91 0.46
C CYS A 192 -21.45 10.26 -0.96
N GLY A 193 -20.16 10.59 -1.15
CA GLY A 193 -19.62 11.00 -2.45
C GLY A 193 -20.29 12.27 -2.99
N GLY A 194 -19.71 13.43 -2.67
CA GLY A 194 -20.02 14.67 -3.39
C GLY A 194 -19.33 14.70 -4.75
#